data_AF-A0A379XX81-F1
#
_entry.id   AF-A0A379XX81-F1
#
_cell.length_a   1.000
_cell.length_b   1.000
_cell.length_c   1.000
_cell.angle_alpha   90.00
_cell.angle_beta   90.00
_cell.angle_gamma   90.00
#
_symmetry.space_group_name_H-M   'P 1'
#
loop_
_entity.id
_entity.type
_entity.pdbx_description
1 polymer ?
#
loop_
_entity_poly.entity_id
_entity_poly.type
_entity_poly.pdbx_seq_one_letter_code
_entity_poly.pdbx_strand_id
1 'polypeptide(L)' 'MKILIVEDDTLLLQGLILAAQTEGYACDGVSTARAAEHSLESGHYSLMVLGFRAAR' A
#
# COMPACT_ATOMS: atom_id res chain seq x y z
N MET A 1 7.96 -11.21 -5.00
CA MET A 1 7.51 -9.87 -5.42
C MET A 1 6.72 -9.28 -4.26
N LYS A 2 7.10 -8.11 -3.75
CA LYS A 2 6.42 -7.45 -2.62
C LYS A 2 5.75 -6.16 -3.10
N ILE A 3 4.51 -5.92 -2.68
CA ILE A 3 3.71 -4.74 -3.08
C ILE A 3 3.61 -3.78 -1.89
N LEU A 4 3.80 -2.49 -2.12
CA LEU A 4 3.45 -1.45 -1.14
C LEU A 4 2.12 -0.81 -1.53
N ILE A 5 1.14 -0.85 -0.64
CA ILE A 5 -0.18 -0.22 -0.84
C ILE A 5 -0.22 1.02 0.05
N VAL A 6 -0.40 2.19 -0.55
CA VAL A 6 -0.52 3.47 0.15
C VAL A 6 -1.94 3.98 -0.03
N GLU A 7 -2.74 3.95 1.03
CA GLU A 7 -4.12 4.45 1.00
C GLU A 7 -4.56 5.13 2.30
N ASP A 8 -5.12 6.34 2.21
CA ASP A 8 -5.55 7.13 3.37
C ASP A 8 -6.87 6.61 3.97
N ASP A 9 -7.74 6.03 3.14
CA ASP A 9 -8.94 5.34 3.61
C ASP A 9 -8.61 3.96 4.19
N THR A 10 -8.89 3.79 5.48
CA THR A 10 -8.54 2.56 6.22
C THR A 10 -9.31 1.35 5.72
N LEU A 11 -10.58 1.49 5.34
CA LEU A 11 -11.40 0.36 4.88
C LEU A 11 -10.95 -0.09 3.49
N LEU A 12 -10.64 0.86 2.60
CA LEU A 12 -10.11 0.55 1.29
C LEU A 12 -8.73 -0.11 1.40
N LEU A 13 -7.84 0.41 2.24
CA LEU A 13 -6.52 -0.17 2.50
C LEU A 13 -6.63 -1.63 2.97
N GLN A 14 -7.49 -1.90 3.95
CA GLN A 14 -7.72 -3.26 4.46
C GLN A 14 -8.26 -4.20 3.37
N GLY A 15 -9.21 -3.73 2.56
CA GLY A 15 -9.77 -4.52 1.46
C GLY A 15 -8.71 -4.87 0.40
N LEU A 16 -7.86 -3.91 0.04
CA LEU A 16 -6.76 -4.13 -0.91
C LEU A 16 -5.71 -5.10 -0.39
N ILE A 17 -5.33 -5.00 0.90
CA ILE A 17 -4.40 -5.94 1.54
C ILE A 17 -4.98 -7.36 1.51
N LEU A 18 -6.24 -7.53 1.91
CA LEU A 18 -6.90 -8.83 1.93
C LEU A 18 -6.96 -9.46 0.53
N ALA A 19 -7.33 -8.66 -0.48
CA ALA A 19 -7.38 -9.12 -1.87
C ALA A 19 -5.99 -9.54 -2.38
N ALA A 20 -4.97 -8.71 -2.16
CA ALA A 20 -3.60 -9.01 -2.58
C ALA A 20 -3.05 -10.29 -1.93
N GLN A 21 -3.30 -10.48 -0.62
CA GLN A 21 -2.89 -11.69 0.10
C GLN A 21 -3.65 -12.93 -0.38
N THR A 22 -4.94 -12.79 -0.69
CA THR A 22 -5.76 -13.89 -1.24
C THR A 22 -5.24 -14.36 -2.60
N GLU A 23 -4.76 -13.44 -3.43
CA GLU A 23 -4.08 -13.73 -4.70
C GLU A 23 -2.63 -14.22 -4.52
N GLY A 24 -2.14 -14.36 -3.29
CA GLY A 24 -0.82 -14.89 -2.97
C GLY A 24 0.32 -13.86 -3.04
N TYR A 25 0.02 -12.56 -3.13
CA TYR A 25 1.04 -11.51 -3.09
C TYR A 25 1.45 -11.17 -1.66
N ALA A 26 2.75 -11.01 -1.44
CA ALA A 26 3.25 -10.36 -0.24
C ALA A 26 3.02 -8.85 -0.36
N CYS A 27 2.36 -8.23 0.62
CA CYS A 27 2.11 -6.80 0.62
C CYS A 27 2.25 -6.18 2.01
N ASP A 28 2.71 -4.93 2.04
CA ASP A 28 2.57 -4.03 3.19
C ASP A 28 1.57 -2.93 2.84
N GLY A 29 0.87 -2.43 3.87
CA GLY A 29 -0.07 -1.33 3.73
C GLY A 29 0.25 -0.19 4.68
N VAL A 30 0.21 1.04 4.17
CA VAL A 30 0.45 2.27 4.93
C VAL A 30 -0.56 3.34 4.53
N SER A 31 -0.89 4.25 5.45
CA SER A 31 -1.94 5.26 5.22
C SER A 31 -1.45 6.70 5.09
N THR A 32 -0.12 6.90 5.07
CA THR A 32 0.46 8.24 4.93
C THR A 32 1.68 8.20 4.02
N ALA A 33 1.94 9.32 3.34
CA ALA A 33 3.14 9.49 2.52
C ALA A 33 4.42 9.25 3.32
N ARG A 34 4.50 9.78 4.55
CA ARG A 34 5.66 9.59 5.44
C ARG A 34 5.92 8.11 5.77
N ALA A 35 4.87 7.33 6.01
CA ALA A 35 5.02 5.90 6.27
C ALA A 35 5.43 5.13 4.99
N ALA A 36 4.96 5.59 3.83
CA ALA A 36 5.38 5.04 2.53
C ALA A 36 6.87 5.31 2.27
N GLU A 37 7.35 6.53 2.51
CA GLU A 37 8.77 6.90 2.42
C GLU A 37 9.63 6.01 3.31
N HIS A 38 9.30 5.87 4.60
CA HIS A 38 10.03 5.00 5.51
C HIS A 38 10.03 3.54 5.06
N SER A 39 8.93 3.07 4.49
CA SER A 39 8.83 1.70 3.95
C SER A 39 9.77 1.52 2.76
N LEU A 40 9.80 2.49 1.84
CA LEU A 40 10.70 2.49 0.68
C LEU A 40 12.18 2.55 1.05
N GLU A 41 12.53 3.26 2.13
CA GLU A 41 13.91 3.33 2.61
C GLU A 41 14.39 2.01 3.23
N SER A 42 13.49 1.26 3.85
CA SER A 42 13.80 0.03 4.60
C SER A 42 13.49 -1.27 3.86
N GLY A 43 12.72 -1.21 2.77
CA GLY A 43 12.19 -2.38 2.07
C GLY A 43 12.37 -2.30 0.56
N HIS A 44 12.37 -3.47 -0.08
CA HIS A 44 12.37 -3.60 -1.53
C HIS A 44 10.98 -4.00 -2.02
N TYR A 45 10.36 -3.12 -2.80
CA TYR A 45 9.05 -3.36 -3.41
C TYR A 45 9.17 -3.43 -4.92
N SER A 46 8.41 -4.33 -5.51
CA SER A 46 8.37 -4.54 -6.96
C SER A 46 7.29 -3.67 -7.63
N LEU A 47 6.31 -3.22 -6.85
CA LEU A 47 5.17 -2.41 -7.29
C LEU A 47 4.69 -1.56 -6.11
N MET A 48 4.20 -0.36 -6.40
CA MET A 48 3.47 0.48 -5.46
C MET A 48 2.08 0.81 -6.01
N VAL A 49 1.07 0.67 -5.17
CA VAL A 49 -0.30 1.13 -5.42
C VAL A 49 -0.51 2.42 -4.64
N LEU A 50 -0.82 3.51 -5.34
CA LEU A 50 -1.02 4.84 -4.76
C LEU A 50 -2.48 5.25 -4.85
N GLY A 51 -3.11 5.44 -3.69
CA GLY A 51 -4.39 6.11 -3.57
C GLY A 51 -4.29 7.58 -3.93
N PHE A 52 -5.04 7.99 -4.94
CA PHE A 52 -5.18 9.40 -5.28
C PHE A 52 -6.61 9.86 -5.02
N ARG A 53 -6.75 10.84 -4.13
CA ARG A 53 -7.98 11.61 -4.00
C ARG A 53 -7.78 12.93 -4.73
N ALA A 54 -8.52 13.11 -5.82
CA ALA A 54 -8.61 14.42 -6.45
C ALA A 54 -9.12 15.42 -5.39
N ALA A 55 -8.36 16.49 -5.15
CA ALA A 55 -8.84 17.60 -4.36
C ALA A 55 -10.19 18.05 -4.95
N ARG A 56 -11.24 18.00 -4.14
CA ARG A 56 -12.55 18.53 -4.54
C ARG A 56 -12.46 20.00 -4.88
#